data_AF-A0A2V9ZX84-F1
#
_entry.id   AF-A0A2V9ZX84-F1
#
_cell.length_a   1.000
_cell.length_b   1.000
_cell.length_c   1.000
_cell.angle_alpha   90.00
_cell.angle_beta   90.00
_cell.angle_gamma   90.00
#
_symmetry.space_group_name_H-M   'P 1'
#
loop_
_entity.id
_entity.type
_entity.pdbx_description
1 polymer ?
#
loop_
_entity_poly.entity_id
_entity_poly.type
_entity_poly.pdbx_seq_one_letter_code
_entity_poly.pdbx_strand_id
1 'polypeptide(L)'
;RSFTKQLDYPKGDPRNPLTDQEVEEKFAALAEGVLSPGAQKKLKDAIWNLEKIDSVSKLMGMMTADMETKKKGVTAKSAKKRRKGR
;
A
#
# COMPACT_ATOMS: atom_id res chain seq x y z
N ARG A 1 35.34 -12.87 -2.50
CA ARG A 1 34.61 -12.86 -1.22
C ARG A 1 33.19 -13.35 -1.48
N SER A 2 32.65 -14.22 -0.63
CA SER A 2 31.25 -14.64 -0.65
C SER A 2 30.55 -14.18 0.64
N PHE A 3 29.27 -13.83 0.52
CA PHE A 3 28.40 -13.50 1.65
C PHE A 3 27.15 -14.36 1.56
N THR A 4 26.72 -14.92 2.70
CA THR A 4 25.51 -15.73 2.81
C THR A 4 24.70 -15.25 4.00
N LYS A 5 23.38 -15.18 3.83
CA LYS A 5 22.42 -14.93 4.91
C LYS A 5 21.25 -15.89 4.74
N GLN A 6 20.74 -16.39 5.85
CA GLN A 6 19.55 -17.25 5.92
C GLN A 6 18.48 -16.55 6.76
N LEU A 7 17.23 -16.76 6.38
CA LEU A 7 16.05 -16.29 7.10
C LEU A 7 15.03 -17.42 7.12
N ASP A 8 14.77 -17.96 8.31
CA ASP A 8 13.88 -19.12 8.46
C ASP A 8 12.39 -18.71 8.47
N TYR A 9 12.09 -17.47 8.87
CA TYR A 9 10.72 -16.94 8.95
C TYR A 9 10.59 -15.61 8.21
N PRO A 10 9.70 -15.51 7.20
CA PRO A 10 9.47 -14.27 6.50
C PRO A 10 8.87 -13.21 7.42
N LYS A 11 9.07 -11.94 7.10
CA LYS A 11 8.48 -10.85 7.84
C LYS A 11 6.96 -10.87 7.73
N GLY A 12 6.27 -10.80 8.86
CA GLY A 12 4.82 -10.97 8.99
C GLY A 12 4.38 -12.40 9.35
N ASP A 13 5.28 -13.38 9.39
CA ASP A 13 5.02 -14.66 10.07
C ASP A 13 4.75 -14.37 11.57
N PRO A 14 3.87 -15.11 12.26
CA PRO A 14 3.66 -14.92 13.70
C PRO A 14 4.93 -14.97 14.55
N ARG A 15 5.98 -15.67 14.08
CA ARG A 15 7.31 -15.75 14.74
C ARG A 15 8.26 -14.62 14.33
N ASN A 16 7.92 -13.85 13.30
CA ASN A 16 8.63 -12.65 12.85
C ASN A 16 7.60 -11.55 12.50
N PRO A 17 6.82 -11.06 13.48
CA PRO A 17 5.73 -10.15 13.22
C PRO A 17 6.23 -8.82 12.68
N LEU A 18 5.35 -8.11 11.98
CA LEU A 18 5.58 -6.70 11.66
C LEU A 18 5.52 -5.89 12.96
N THR A 19 6.35 -4.86 13.07
CA THR A 19 6.16 -3.82 14.08
C THR A 19 4.94 -2.99 13.71
N ASP A 20 4.38 -2.27 14.69
CA ASP A 20 3.25 -1.38 14.43
C ASP A 20 3.58 -0.37 13.32
N GLN A 21 4.77 0.22 13.34
CA GLN A 21 5.22 1.13 12.29
C GLN A 21 5.25 0.46 10.91
N GLU A 22 5.75 -0.77 10.79
CA GLU A 22 5.77 -1.49 9.51
C GLU A 22 4.34 -1.83 9.02
N VAL A 23 3.40 -2.06 9.95
CA VAL A 23 1.97 -2.21 9.62
C VAL A 23 1.39 -0.90 9.11
N GLU A 24 1.69 0.23 9.74
CA GLU A 24 1.23 1.56 9.31
C GLU A 24 1.78 1.95 7.93
N GLU A 25 3.06 1.70 7.68
CA GLU A 25 3.72 1.94 6.40
C GLU A 25 3.10 1.07 5.29
N LYS A 26 2.85 -0.22 5.58
CA LYS A 26 2.17 -1.13 4.65
C LYS A 26 0.73 -0.67 4.36
N PHE A 27 0.00 -0.21 5.38
CA PHE A 27 -1.34 0.35 5.22
C PHE A 27 -1.31 1.57 4.29
N ALA A 28 -0.43 2.54 4.55
CA ALA A 28 -0.30 3.75 3.73
C ALA A 28 0.04 3.43 2.27
N ALA A 29 0.96 2.49 2.04
CA ALA A 29 1.34 2.04 0.70
C ALA A 29 0.19 1.37 -0.06
N LEU A 30 -0.68 0.62 0.63
CA LEU A 30 -1.85 -0.02 0.01
C LEU A 30 -3.03 0.93 -0.20
N ALA A 31 -3.16 1.95 0.64
CA ALA A 31 -4.22 2.94 0.57
C ALA A 31 -3.88 4.11 -0.39
N GLU A 32 -2.62 4.24 -0.80
CA GLU A 32 -2.18 5.27 -1.75
C GLU A 32 -2.98 5.21 -3.06
N GLY A 33 -3.48 6.37 -3.49
CA GLY A 33 -4.29 6.48 -4.71
C GLY A 33 -5.73 5.99 -4.59
N VAL A 34 -6.14 5.46 -3.44
CA VAL A 34 -7.54 5.12 -3.10
C VAL A 34 -8.08 6.10 -2.07
N LEU A 35 -7.29 6.36 -1.03
CA LEU A 35 -7.60 7.30 0.04
C LEU A 35 -6.61 8.47 0.02
N SER A 36 -7.10 9.69 0.22
CA SER A 36 -6.28 10.87 0.42
C SER A 36 -5.43 10.73 1.70
N PRO A 37 -4.27 11.42 1.81
CA PRO A 37 -3.44 11.31 3.01
C PRO A 37 -4.19 11.65 4.31
N GLY A 38 -5.11 12.60 4.25
CA GLY A 38 -5.98 12.96 5.39
C GLY A 38 -6.96 11.85 5.75
N ALA A 39 -7.60 11.22 4.75
CA ALA A 39 -8.51 10.09 4.96
C ALA A 39 -7.77 8.87 5.51
N GLN A 40 -6.59 8.55 4.97
CA GLN A 40 -5.72 7.48 5.47
C GLN A 40 -5.39 7.67 6.95
N LYS A 41 -4.94 8.87 7.34
CA LYS A 41 -4.61 9.17 8.73
C LYS A 41 -5.83 9.00 9.64
N LYS A 42 -6.98 9.57 9.25
CA LYS A 42 -8.21 9.48 10.06
C LYS A 42 -8.68 8.04 10.23
N LEU A 43 -8.65 7.24 9.16
CA LEU A 43 -9.04 5.83 9.19
C LEU A 43 -8.08 5.01 10.07
N LYS A 44 -6.76 5.22 9.93
CA LYS A 44 -5.75 4.58 10.77
C LYS A 44 -5.95 4.90 12.24
N ASP A 45 -6.14 6.17 12.58
CA ASP A 45 -6.39 6.62 13.95
C ASP A 45 -7.66 5.97 14.53
N ALA A 46 -8.71 5.80 13.73
CA ALA A 46 -9.93 5.11 14.13
C ALA A 46 -9.74 3.59 14.35
N ILE A 47 -8.93 2.92 13.52
CA ILE A 47 -8.63 1.48 13.66
C ILE A 47 -7.82 1.21 14.93
N TRP A 48 -6.82 2.05 15.23
CA TRP A 48 -6.02 1.90 16.46
C TRP A 48 -6.82 2.19 17.74
N ASN A 49 -7.92 2.94 17.65
CA ASN A 49 -8.81 3.27 18.76
C ASN A 49 -10.20 2.63 18.57
N LEU A 50 -10.24 1.41 18.02
CA LEU A 50 -11.49 0.76 17.64
C LEU A 50 -12.44 0.58 18.83
N GLU A 51 -11.92 0.41 20.04
CA GLU A 51 -12.70 0.30 21.27
C GLU A 51 -13.47 1.58 21.63
N LYS A 52 -13.13 2.72 21.02
CA LYS A 52 -13.73 4.04 21.27
C LYS A 52 -14.72 4.47 20.18
N ILE A 53 -14.93 3.68 19.12
CA ILE A 53 -15.84 4.08 18.05
C ILE A 53 -17.30 3.83 18.45
N ASP A 54 -18.17 4.81 18.21
CA ASP A 54 -19.59 4.67 18.55
C ASP A 54 -20.35 3.70 17.63
N SER A 55 -19.87 3.54 16.40
CA SER A 55 -20.62 2.84 15.34
C SER A 55 -19.71 2.29 14.25
N VAL A 56 -19.92 1.02 13.92
CA VAL A 56 -19.29 0.35 12.78
C VAL A 56 -19.66 1.04 11.46
N SER A 57 -20.88 1.56 11.32
CA SER A 57 -21.29 2.29 10.11
C SER A 57 -20.45 3.54 9.87
N LYS A 58 -20.05 4.25 10.95
CA LYS A 58 -19.13 5.40 10.83
C LYS A 58 -17.75 4.95 10.33
N LEU A 59 -17.22 3.84 10.84
CA LEU A 59 -15.95 3.27 10.40
C LEU A 59 -16.01 2.87 8.92
N MET A 60 -17.05 2.14 8.51
CA MET A 60 -17.23 1.71 7.12
C MET A 60 -17.38 2.90 6.16
N GLY A 61 -18.04 3.99 6.58
CA GLY A 61 -18.11 5.21 5.81
C GLY A 61 -16.74 5.83 5.51
N MET A 62 -15.77 5.70 6.43
CA MET A 62 -14.40 6.17 6.22
C MET A 62 -13.60 5.30 5.23
N MET A 63 -14.05 4.09 4.92
CA MET A 63 -13.40 3.16 3.99
C MET A 63 -13.86 3.33 2.53
N THR A 64 -14.52 4.45 2.21
CA THR A 64 -14.94 4.78 0.85
C THR A 64 -13.82 5.56 0.14
N ALA A 65 -13.50 5.18 -1.10
CA ALA A 65 -12.49 5.87 -1.90
C ALA A 65 -12.85 7.36 -2.12
N ASP A 66 -11.90 8.25 -1.89
CA ASP A 66 -12.02 9.70 -2.10
C ASP A 66 -11.01 10.23 -3.14
N MET A 67 -10.14 9.35 -3.66
CA MET A 67 -9.22 9.65 -4.74
C MET A 67 -9.69 9.04 -6.07
N GLU A 68 -9.73 9.85 -7.12
CA GLU A 68 -10.01 9.40 -8.47
C GLU A 68 -8.84 8.54 -9.00
N THR A 69 -9.12 7.29 -9.36
CA THR A 69 -8.11 6.44 -10.02
C THR A 69 -7.79 7.02 -11.40
N LYS A 70 -6.66 7.73 -11.53
CA LYS A 70 -6.10 8.02 -12.86
C LYS A 70 -5.77 6.67 -13.50
N LYS A 71 -6.59 6.23 -14.48
CA LYS A 71 -6.28 5.07 -15.34
C LYS A 71 -4.84 5.21 -15.81
N LYS A 72 -3.94 4.33 -15.36
CA LYS A 72 -2.58 4.23 -15.92
C LYS A 72 -2.73 3.78 -17.36
N GLY A 73 -2.65 4.73 -18.30
CA GLY A 73 -2.49 4.43 -19.71
C GLY A 73 -1.26 3.54 -19.88
N VAL A 74 -1.46 2.36 -20.45
CA VAL A 74 -0.38 1.46 -20.86
C VAL A 74 0.51 2.23 -21.83
N THR A 75 1.67 2.72 -21.39
CA THR A 75 2.71 3.19 -22.29
C THR A 75 3.32 1.96 -22.95
N ALA A 76 2.76 1.59 -24.09
CA ALA A 76 3.32 0.58 -24.97
C ALA A 76 4.72 1.05 -25.43
N LYS A 77 5.78 0.49 -24.83
CA LYS A 77 7.09 0.43 -25.48
C LYS A 77 6.94 -0.42 -26.74
N SER A 78 7.03 0.21 -27.91
CA SER A 78 7.25 -0.50 -29.17
C SER A 78 8.49 0.07 -29.86
N ALA A 79 9.57 -0.70 -29.75
CA ALA A 79 10.77 -0.55 -30.54
C ALA A 79 10.44 -0.74 -32.04
N LYS A 80 10.96 0.13 -32.91
CA LYS A 80 11.00 -0.12 -34.36
C LYS A 80 12.38 0.14 -34.96
N LYS A 81 13.18 -0.94 -34.93
CA LYS A 81 13.88 -1.56 -36.07
C LYS A 81 14.41 -0.62 -37.19
N ARG A 82 15.74 -0.52 -37.23
CA ARG A 82 16.66 -0.54 -38.40
C ARG A 82 16.11 -0.02 -39.74
N ARG A 83 16.66 1.10 -40.24
CA ARG A 83 16.73 1.40 -41.68
C ARG A 83 18.19 1.52 -42.11
N LYS A 84 18.61 0.52 -42.90
CA LYS A 84 19.82 0.49 -43.73
C LYS A 84 19.54 1.31 -45.00
N GLY A 85 20.50 2.10 -45.46
CA GLY A 85 20.52 2.62 -46.83
C GLY A 85 20.71 4.13 -46.93
N ARG A 86 21.95 4.55 -47.11
CA ARG A 86 22.33 5.44 -48.22
C ARG A 86 23.75 5.09 -48.64
#